data_AF-A0A7W1E8I5-F1
#
_entry.id   AF-A0A7W1E8I5-F1
#
_cell.length_a   1.000
_cell.length_b   1.000
_cell.length_c   1.000
_cell.angle_alpha   90.00
_cell.angle_beta   90.00
_cell.angle_gamma   90.00
#
_symmetry.space_group_name_H-M   'P 1'
#
loop_
_entity.id
_entity.type
_entity.pdbx_description
1 polymer ?
#
loop_
_entity_poly.entity_id
_entity_poly.type
_entity_poly.pdbx_seq_one_letter_code
_entity_poly.pdbx_strand_id
1 'polypeptide(L)'
;MSSPDRIKGMTVGDFAARKGGDKLVVVTAYDAMFGKLVDDAGVDAVLVGDSVGNVIAGFESTLPVTLDQMIYHAAAVRRGVKRALLIVDMPFLTYQASIESAILNCGRVMQQTGAHAV
;
A
#
# COMPACT_ATOMS: atom_id res chain seq x y z
N MET A 1 -25.08 -16.21 -20.44
CA MET A 1 -24.41 -15.89 -19.17
C MET A 1 -23.22 -15.03 -19.52
N SER A 2 -23.26 -13.72 -19.25
CA SER A 2 -22.10 -12.85 -19.46
C SER A 2 -21.00 -13.27 -18.48
N SER A 3 -19.76 -13.39 -18.97
CA SER A 3 -18.60 -13.54 -18.11
C SER A 3 -18.62 -12.42 -17.07
N PRO A 4 -18.28 -12.67 -15.78
CA PRO A 4 -18.16 -11.59 -14.82
C PRO A 4 -17.11 -10.61 -15.34
N ASP A 5 -17.49 -9.33 -15.45
CA ASP A 5 -16.56 -8.27 -15.82
C ASP A 5 -15.34 -8.34 -14.91
N ARG A 6 -14.19 -8.65 -15.51
CA ARG A 6 -12.94 -8.81 -14.78
C ARG A 6 -12.61 -7.43 -14.21
N ILE A 7 -12.65 -7.29 -12.88
CA ILE A 7 -12.30 -6.03 -12.21
C ILE A 7 -10.87 -5.66 -12.65
N LYS A 8 -10.74 -4.63 -13.50
CA LYS A 8 -9.45 -4.17 -14.00
C LYS A 8 -8.74 -3.42 -12.88
N GLY A 9 -7.67 -3.98 -12.34
CA GLY A 9 -6.84 -3.32 -11.34
C GLY A 9 -6.05 -2.14 -11.91
N MET A 10 -5.87 -1.11 -11.11
CA MET A 10 -4.98 0.02 -11.36
C MET A 10 -3.53 -0.47 -11.38
N THR A 11 -2.77 -0.06 -12.38
CA THR A 11 -1.35 -0.38 -12.50
C THR A 11 -0.46 0.86 -12.36
N VAL A 12 0.84 0.63 -12.15
CA VAL A 12 1.84 1.71 -12.18
C VAL A 12 1.85 2.44 -13.53
N GLY A 13 1.57 1.72 -14.63
CA GLY A 13 1.44 2.30 -15.97
C GLY A 13 0.26 3.25 -16.10
N ASP A 14 -0.90 2.91 -15.52
CA ASP A 14 -2.07 3.80 -15.49
C ASP A 14 -1.78 5.06 -14.66
N PHE A 15 -1.05 4.92 -13.55
CA PHE A 15 -0.56 6.04 -12.74
C PHE A 15 0.34 6.99 -13.55
N ALA A 16 1.33 6.44 -14.25
CA ALA A 16 2.27 7.22 -15.05
C ALA A 16 1.57 7.95 -16.22
N ALA A 17 0.59 7.30 -16.85
CA ALA A 17 -0.16 7.88 -17.98
C ALA A 17 -0.97 9.12 -17.61
N ARG A 18 -1.34 9.28 -16.32
CA ARG A 18 -2.08 10.44 -15.81
C ARG A 18 -1.18 11.59 -15.33
N LYS A 19 0.15 11.45 -15.43
CA LYS A 19 1.09 12.52 -15.03
C LYS A 19 0.85 13.80 -15.83
N GLY A 20 0.53 14.89 -15.14
CA GLY A 20 0.23 16.19 -15.76
C GLY A 20 -1.20 16.32 -16.32
N GLY A 21 -2.03 15.29 -16.16
CA GLY A 21 -3.44 15.27 -16.53
C GLY A 21 -4.34 15.10 -15.31
N ASP A 22 -5.19 14.07 -15.33
CA ASP A 22 -6.19 13.81 -14.29
C ASP A 22 -5.57 13.55 -12.93
N LYS A 23 -6.10 14.25 -11.91
CA LYS A 23 -5.66 14.09 -10.51
C LYS A 23 -5.93 12.67 -10.02
N LEU A 24 -4.97 12.10 -9.29
CA LEU A 24 -5.07 10.78 -8.67
C LEU A 24 -5.56 10.92 -7.22
N VAL A 25 -6.43 10.00 -6.79
CA VAL A 25 -6.92 9.91 -5.42
C VAL A 25 -6.20 8.77 -4.69
N VAL A 26 -5.43 9.12 -3.66
CA VAL A 26 -4.70 8.17 -2.82
C VAL A 26 -5.17 8.31 -1.38
N VAL A 27 -5.55 7.19 -0.76
CA VAL A 27 -6.07 7.17 0.61
C VAL A 27 -5.33 6.12 1.43
N THR A 28 -5.05 6.42 2.69
CA THR A 28 -4.43 5.43 3.58
C THR A 28 -5.45 4.43 4.12
N ALA A 29 -5.02 3.18 4.30
CA ALA A 29 -5.79 2.16 5.00
C ALA A 29 -4.84 1.19 5.71
N TYR A 30 -5.29 0.58 6.81
CA TYR A 30 -4.45 -0.24 7.67
C TYR A 30 -5.05 -1.62 8.01
N ASP A 31 -6.25 -1.91 7.52
CA ASP A 31 -6.91 -3.20 7.69
C ASP A 31 -7.78 -3.58 6.47
N ALA A 32 -8.29 -4.81 6.49
CA ALA A 32 -9.08 -5.36 5.39
C ALA A 32 -10.43 -4.66 5.20
N MET A 33 -11.04 -4.15 6.27
CA MET A 33 -12.37 -3.53 6.21
C MET A 33 -12.27 -2.15 5.55
N PHE A 34 -11.38 -1.30 6.05
CA PHE A 34 -11.15 0.02 5.44
C PHE A 34 -10.52 -0.10 4.07
N GLY A 35 -9.61 -1.06 3.86
CA GLY A 35 -9.05 -1.36 2.54
C GLY A 35 -10.14 -1.68 1.51
N LYS A 36 -11.13 -2.51 1.89
CA LYS A 36 -12.30 -2.77 1.04
C LYS A 36 -13.16 -1.53 0.84
N LEU A 37 -13.44 -0.77 1.90
CA LEU A 37 -14.30 0.40 1.84
C LEU A 37 -13.76 1.47 0.87
N VAL A 38 -12.47 1.81 0.98
CA VAL A 38 -11.86 2.81 0.10
C VAL A 38 -11.70 2.28 -1.33
N ASP A 39 -11.43 0.98 -1.49
CA ASP A 39 -11.43 0.35 -2.80
C ASP A 39 -12.81 0.43 -3.43
N ASP A 40 -13.89 0.08 -2.74
CA ASP A 40 -15.26 0.19 -3.29
C ASP A 40 -15.64 1.66 -3.61
N ALA A 41 -15.06 2.63 -2.88
CA ALA A 41 -15.27 4.07 -3.11
C ALA A 41 -14.56 4.62 -4.37
N GLY A 42 -13.79 3.80 -5.09
CA GLY A 42 -13.22 4.19 -6.38
C GLY A 42 -11.85 4.89 -6.30
N VAL A 43 -11.13 4.80 -5.17
CA VAL A 43 -9.78 5.37 -5.07
C VAL A 43 -8.82 4.76 -6.09
N ASP A 44 -7.84 5.54 -6.52
CA ASP A 44 -6.84 5.13 -7.50
C ASP A 44 -5.74 4.27 -6.86
N ALA A 45 -5.34 4.63 -5.64
CA ALA A 45 -4.38 3.86 -4.84
C ALA A 45 -4.74 3.84 -3.36
N VAL A 46 -4.29 2.78 -2.70
CA VAL A 46 -4.32 2.63 -1.24
C VAL A 46 -2.89 2.60 -0.73
N LEU A 47 -2.57 3.49 0.20
CA LEU A 47 -1.26 3.57 0.83
C LEU A 47 -1.32 2.96 2.23
N VAL A 48 -0.52 1.93 2.48
CA VAL A 48 -0.22 1.47 3.84
C VAL A 48 1.01 2.20 4.28
N GLY A 49 0.80 3.34 4.95
CA GLY A 49 1.89 4.23 5.37
C GLY A 49 2.31 4.04 6.81
N ASP A 50 3.53 4.49 7.13
CA ASP A 50 4.10 4.44 8.49
C ASP A 50 3.32 5.31 9.51
N SER A 51 2.47 6.22 9.03
CA SER A 51 1.42 6.91 9.79
C SER A 51 0.53 5.98 10.64
N VAL A 52 0.49 4.67 10.33
CA VAL A 52 -0.09 3.64 11.21
C VAL A 52 0.44 3.71 12.64
N GLY A 53 1.71 4.11 12.81
CA GLY A 53 2.32 4.35 14.11
C GLY A 53 1.57 5.40 14.92
N ASN A 54 1.18 6.51 14.31
CA ASN A 54 0.42 7.55 14.99
C ASN A 54 -1.05 7.17 15.17
N VAL A 55 -1.73 6.78 14.07
CA VAL A 55 -3.19 6.71 14.06
C VAL A 55 -3.75 5.39 14.58
N ILE A 56 -2.97 4.31 14.54
CA ILE A 56 -3.38 3.00 15.06
C ILE A 56 -2.60 2.65 16.34
N ALA A 57 -1.28 2.81 16.34
CA ALA A 57 -0.45 2.41 17.48
C ALA A 57 -0.29 3.50 18.57
N GLY A 58 -0.69 4.74 18.31
CA GLY A 58 -0.62 5.84 19.28
C GLY A 58 0.79 6.35 19.59
N PHE A 59 1.76 6.09 18.71
CA PHE A 59 3.10 6.65 18.84
C PHE A 59 3.11 8.16 18.57
N GLU A 60 4.03 8.87 19.21
CA GLU A 60 4.24 10.30 18.97
C GLU A 60 4.87 10.60 17.61
N SER A 61 5.53 9.62 17.00
CA SER A 61 6.13 9.69 15.67
C SER A 61 6.08 8.34 14.97
N THR A 62 6.46 8.29 13.69
CA THR A 62 6.51 7.04 12.92
C THR A 62 7.81 6.26 13.12
N LEU A 63 8.80 6.81 13.83
CA LEU A 63 10.10 6.17 14.07
C LEU A 63 10.02 4.76 14.69
N PRO A 64 9.10 4.46 15.63
CA PRO A 64 9.03 3.13 16.24
C PRO A 64 8.40 2.06 15.33
N VAL A 65 7.85 2.44 14.18
CA VAL A 65 7.18 1.50 13.27
C VAL A 65 8.19 0.54 12.66
N THR A 66 7.88 -0.75 12.74
CA THR A 66 8.75 -1.82 12.25
C THR A 66 8.33 -2.32 10.88
N LEU A 67 9.25 -2.94 10.15
CA LEU A 67 8.95 -3.60 8.87
C LEU A 67 7.86 -4.67 9.00
N ASP A 68 7.85 -5.40 10.12
CA ASP A 68 6.87 -6.45 10.39
C ASP A 68 5.47 -5.90 10.62
N GLN A 69 5.36 -4.74 11.28
CA GLN A 69 4.08 -4.03 11.39
C GLN A 69 3.57 -3.58 10.02
N MET A 70 4.44 -3.01 9.19
CA MET A 70 4.07 -2.63 7.82
C MET A 70 3.59 -3.82 7.00
N ILE A 71 4.30 -4.95 7.04
CA ILE A 71 3.90 -6.19 6.37
C ILE A 71 2.56 -6.70 6.89
N TYR A 72 2.33 -6.69 8.20
CA TYR A 72 1.09 -7.14 8.81
C TYR A 72 -0.12 -6.33 8.30
N HIS A 73 -0.03 -4.99 8.39
CA HIS A 73 -1.09 -4.10 7.93
C HIS A 73 -1.31 -4.19 6.42
N ALA A 74 -0.23 -4.26 5.63
CA ALA A 74 -0.32 -4.39 4.18
C ALA A 74 -0.95 -5.71 3.74
N ALA A 75 -0.58 -6.83 4.36
CA ALA A 75 -1.23 -8.11 4.10
C ALA A 75 -2.72 -8.08 4.47
N ALA A 76 -3.12 -7.36 5.53
CA ALA A 76 -4.52 -7.17 5.88
C ALA A 76 -5.25 -6.35 4.81
N VAL A 77 -4.72 -5.19 4.42
CA VAL A 77 -5.29 -4.31 3.40
C VAL A 77 -5.42 -5.02 2.05
N ARG A 78 -4.41 -5.80 1.64
CA ARG A 78 -4.44 -6.57 0.38
C ARG A 78 -5.66 -7.48 0.27
N ARG A 79 -6.14 -8.05 1.39
CA ARG A 79 -7.32 -8.93 1.40
C ARG A 79 -8.59 -8.14 1.04
N GLY A 80 -8.66 -6.86 1.41
CA GLY A 80 -9.77 -5.95 1.11
C GLY A 80 -9.69 -5.27 -0.26
N VAL A 81 -8.50 -4.82 -0.67
CA VAL A 81 -8.29 -4.10 -1.94
C VAL A 81 -8.28 -5.07 -3.13
N LYS A 82 -9.08 -4.82 -4.16
CA LYS A 82 -9.13 -5.62 -5.40
C LYS A 82 -8.77 -4.82 -6.64
N ARG A 83 -9.10 -3.53 -6.70
CA ARG A 83 -8.90 -2.68 -7.89
C ARG A 83 -7.78 -1.67 -7.71
N ALA A 84 -7.75 -0.91 -6.62
CA ALA A 84 -6.78 0.15 -6.40
C ALA A 84 -5.33 -0.37 -6.36
N LEU A 85 -4.39 0.51 -6.71
CA LEU A 85 -2.96 0.20 -6.60
C LEU A 85 -2.57 0.17 -5.11
N LEU A 86 -2.09 -0.97 -4.60
CA LEU A 86 -1.60 -1.07 -3.23
C LEU A 86 -0.13 -0.64 -3.13
N ILE A 87 0.14 0.39 -2.35
CA ILE A 87 1.47 0.95 -2.04
C ILE A 87 1.76 0.71 -0.56
N VAL A 88 3.00 0.39 -0.20
CA VAL A 88 3.41 0.20 1.20
C VAL A 88 4.67 0.99 1.50
N ASP A 89 4.66 1.83 2.53
CA ASP A 89 5.86 2.57 2.93
C ASP A 89 6.93 1.64 3.52
N MET A 90 8.18 1.99 3.24
CA MET A 90 9.33 1.43 3.93
C MET A 90 9.58 2.24 5.21
N PRO A 91 9.52 1.63 6.41
CA PRO A 91 9.65 2.38 7.65
C PRO A 91 11.10 2.82 7.91
N PHE A 92 11.30 3.62 8.96
CA PHE A 92 12.59 4.21 9.29
C PHE A 92 13.72 3.16 9.37
N LEU A 93 14.87 3.52 8.81
CA LEU A 93 16.10 2.73 8.72
C LEU A 93 16.03 1.43 7.90
N THR A 94 14.88 1.05 7.32
CA THR A 94 14.79 -0.19 6.53
C THR A 94 15.31 -0.05 5.11
N TYR A 95 15.61 1.17 4.63
CA TYR A 95 16.10 1.40 3.27
C TYR A 95 17.30 2.36 3.21
N GLN A 96 17.59 3.08 4.29
CA GLN A 96 18.64 4.09 4.37
C GLN A 96 20.03 3.48 4.64
N ALA A 97 20.08 2.28 5.23
CA ALA A 97 21.33 1.65 5.66
C ALA A 97 22.24 1.26 4.48
N SER A 98 21.68 0.66 3.42
CA SER A 98 22.37 0.36 2.17
C SER A 98 21.37 0.04 1.06
N ILE A 99 21.79 0.17 -0.20
CA ILE A 99 20.99 -0.24 -1.38
C ILE A 99 20.62 -1.72 -1.28
N GLU A 100 21.55 -2.58 -0.86
CA GLU A 100 21.30 -4.01 -0.65
C GLU A 100 20.21 -4.26 0.38
N SER A 101 20.29 -3.60 1.55
CA SER A 101 19.27 -3.73 2.60
C SER A 101 17.91 -3.22 2.12
N ALA A 102 17.89 -2.11 1.38
CA ALA A 102 16.66 -1.57 0.79
C ALA A 102 16.02 -2.60 -0.15
N ILE A 103 16.79 -3.17 -1.09
CA ILE A 103 16.28 -4.16 -2.06
C ILE A 103 15.73 -5.39 -1.33
N LEU A 104 16.46 -5.93 -0.35
CA LEU A 104 16.01 -7.10 0.41
C LEU A 104 14.72 -6.83 1.18
N ASN A 105 14.60 -5.68 1.84
CA ASN A 105 13.41 -5.31 2.58
C ASN A 105 12.22 -5.01 1.66
N CYS A 106 12.42 -4.33 0.53
CA CYS A 106 11.38 -4.13 -0.49
C CYS A 106 10.89 -5.48 -1.03
N GLY A 107 11.80 -6.39 -1.35
CA GLY A 107 11.47 -7.75 -1.80
C GLY A 107 10.64 -8.51 -0.77
N ARG A 108 10.99 -8.41 0.52
CA ARG A 108 10.23 -8.99 1.63
C ARG A 108 8.81 -8.42 1.71
N VAL A 109 8.65 -7.11 1.63
CA VAL A 109 7.33 -6.45 1.63
C VAL A 109 6.49 -6.94 0.46
N MET A 110 7.02 -6.87 -0.77
CA MET A 110 6.28 -7.28 -1.97
C MET A 110 5.87 -8.77 -1.91
N GLN A 111 6.78 -9.65 -1.50
CA GLN A 111 6.51 -11.10 -1.41
C GLN A 111 5.42 -11.43 -0.39
N GLN A 112 5.46 -10.80 0.79
CA GLN A 112 4.59 -11.17 1.91
C GLN A 112 3.23 -10.47 1.87
N THR A 113 3.11 -9.36 1.14
CA THR A 113 1.89 -8.53 1.12
C THR A 113 1.17 -8.54 -0.22
N GLY A 114 1.88 -8.83 -1.32
CA GLY A 114 1.35 -8.66 -2.67
C GLY A 114 1.13 -7.19 -3.06
N ALA A 115 1.84 -6.25 -2.42
CA ALA A 115 1.87 -4.85 -2.80
C ALA A 115 2.41 -4.67 -4.22
N HIS A 116 1.92 -3.64 -4.91
CA HIS A 116 2.35 -3.32 -6.28
C HIS A 116 3.54 -2.36 -6.31
N ALA A 117 3.72 -1.57 -5.25
CA ALA A 117 4.82 -0.62 -5.09
C ALA A 117 5.19 -0.44 -3.62
N VAL A 118 6.42 0.03 -3.40
CA VAL A 118 6.98 0.47 -2.11
C VAL A 118 7.75 1.77 -2.32
#